data_AF-A0A5B0PG56-F1
#
_entry.id   AF-A0A5B0PG56-F1
#
_cell.length_a   1.000
_cell.length_b   1.000
_cell.length_c   1.000
_cell.angle_alpha   90.00
_cell.angle_beta   90.00
_cell.angle_gamma   90.00
#
_symmetry.space_group_name_H-M   'P 1'
#
loop_
_entity.id
_entity.type
_entity.pdbx_description
1 polymer ?
#
loop_
_entity_poly.entity_id
_entity_poly.type
_entity_poly.pdbx_seq_one_letter_code
_entity_poly.pdbx_strand_id
1 'polypeptide(L)'
;MLFTASDLFGEKEIQAIIKDFGKLDGISSIRKVIGGQMIPGQLEVLHNSILSFTQGAFLDEENSIQDRANRLKELEEQKEQERAEAQAQEAERKREAAKVAKAIEDRIAEVEAEKQAARKQVEDVWKAEQALHMVKLIRLAGEKAEREGLKSIHRGRYIGGSA
;
A
#
# COMPACT_ATOMS: atom_id res chain seq x y z
N MET A 1 -21.55 38.56 -64.71
CA MET A 1 -22.43 37.59 -64.03
C MET A 1 -21.73 37.16 -62.75
N LEU A 2 -22.36 37.33 -61.59
CA LEU A 2 -21.89 36.68 -60.36
C LEU A 2 -22.47 35.27 -60.35
N PHE A 3 -21.60 34.26 -60.40
CA PHE A 3 -21.98 32.88 -60.13
C PHE A 3 -22.22 32.72 -58.63
N THR A 4 -23.33 32.10 -58.26
CA THR A 4 -23.62 31.70 -56.88
C THR A 4 -23.19 30.25 -56.66
N ALA A 5 -23.04 29.81 -55.40
CA ALA A 5 -22.67 28.43 -55.09
C ALA A 5 -23.65 27.40 -55.68
N SER A 6 -24.92 27.76 -55.79
CA SER A 6 -25.99 26.97 -56.41
C SER A 6 -25.85 26.84 -57.93
N ASP A 7 -25.08 27.73 -58.58
CA ASP A 7 -24.77 27.66 -60.01
C ASP A 7 -23.55 26.76 -60.29
N LEU A 8 -22.77 26.42 -59.26
CA LEU A 8 -21.54 25.62 -59.36
C LEU A 8 -21.78 24.14 -59.05
N PHE A 9 -22.66 23.85 -58.10
CA PHE A 9 -23.02 22.48 -57.71
C PHE A 9 -24.54 22.37 -57.62
N GLY A 10 -25.09 21.35 -58.28
CA GLY A 10 -26.48 20.99 -58.10
C GLY A 10 -26.71 20.24 -56.78
N GLU A 11 -27.97 20.06 -56.43
CA GLU A 11 -28.37 19.39 -55.18
C GLU A 11 -27.79 17.97 -55.07
N LYS A 12 -27.72 17.23 -56.18
CA LYS A 12 -27.20 15.86 -56.18
C LYS A 12 -25.71 15.82 -55.89
N GLU A 13 -24.96 16.75 -56.48
CA GLU A 13 -23.53 16.90 -56.27
C GLU A 13 -23.23 17.30 -54.82
N ILE A 14 -24.01 18.24 -54.26
CA ILE A 14 -23.88 18.67 -52.85
C ILE A 14 -24.12 17.49 -51.90
N GLN A 15 -25.19 16.72 -52.11
CA GLN A 15 -25.50 15.55 -51.28
C GLN A 15 -24.41 14.47 -51.36
N ALA A 16 -23.81 14.27 -52.54
CA ALA A 16 -22.69 13.35 -52.71
C ALA A 16 -21.44 13.82 -51.95
N ILE A 17 -21.10 15.11 -52.02
CA ILE A 17 -19.99 15.71 -51.28
C ILE A 17 -20.20 15.57 -49.77
N ILE A 18 -21.40 15.86 -49.26
CA ILE A 18 -21.72 15.74 -47.82
C ILE A 18 -21.58 14.28 -47.35
N LYS A 19 -22.10 13.33 -48.14
CA LYS A 19 -22.07 11.90 -47.80
C LYS A 19 -20.65 11.35 -47.66
N ASP A 20 -19.73 11.81 -48.51
CA ASP A 20 -18.36 11.30 -48.56
C ASP A 20 -17.32 12.29 -48.01
N PHE A 21 -17.74 13.37 -47.34
CA PHE A 21 -16.88 14.48 -46.90
C PHE A 21 -15.62 14.03 -46.15
N GLY A 22 -15.74 13.10 -45.20
CA GLY A 22 -14.62 12.56 -44.41
C GLY A 22 -13.71 11.56 -45.16
N LYS A 23 -13.99 11.26 -46.44
CA LYS A 23 -13.23 10.32 -47.28
C LYS A 23 -12.59 11.01 -48.49
N LEU A 24 -12.77 12.32 -48.64
CA LEU A 24 -12.22 13.11 -49.75
C LEU A 24 -10.75 13.46 -49.46
N ASP A 25 -9.83 12.64 -49.94
CA ASP A 25 -8.38 12.78 -49.73
C ASP A 25 -7.65 13.36 -50.96
N GLY A 26 -8.33 14.21 -51.73
CA GLY A 26 -7.75 14.79 -52.94
C GLY A 26 -8.74 15.20 -54.04
N ILE A 27 -8.22 15.95 -55.00
CA ILE A 27 -8.93 16.40 -56.21
C ILE A 27 -9.51 15.21 -57.00
N SER A 28 -8.80 14.07 -57.03
CA SER A 28 -9.23 12.86 -57.74
C SER A 28 -10.45 12.18 -57.10
N SER A 29 -10.52 12.13 -55.76
CA SER A 29 -11.70 11.62 -55.05
C SER A 29 -12.90 12.56 -55.23
N ILE A 30 -12.68 13.86 -55.19
CA ILE A 30 -13.75 14.86 -55.40
C ILE A 30 -14.33 14.72 -56.83
N ARG A 31 -13.47 14.56 -57.84
CA ARG A 31 -13.91 14.31 -59.23
C ARG A 31 -14.77 13.05 -59.35
N LYS A 32 -14.43 11.98 -58.62
CA LYS A 32 -15.19 10.72 -58.63
C LYS A 32 -16.56 10.85 -57.96
N VAL A 33 -16.65 11.64 -56.89
CA VAL A 33 -17.89 11.84 -56.12
C VAL A 33 -18.87 12.74 -56.86
N ILE A 34 -18.37 13.78 -57.54
CA ILE A 34 -19.23 14.75 -58.25
C ILE A 34 -19.53 14.29 -59.69
N GLY A 35 -18.53 13.77 -60.41
CA GLY A 35 -18.69 13.38 -61.82
C GLY A 35 -18.94 14.55 -62.78
N GLY A 36 -19.14 14.27 -64.08
CA GLY A 36 -19.54 15.29 -65.07
C GLY A 36 -18.44 16.22 -65.61
N GLN A 37 -18.86 17.20 -66.43
CA GLN A 37 -17.98 18.27 -66.92
C GLN A 37 -17.88 19.38 -65.87
N MET A 38 -16.65 19.77 -65.52
CA MET A 38 -16.36 20.76 -64.48
C MET A 38 -15.63 21.96 -65.07
N ILE A 39 -15.81 23.12 -64.43
CA ILE A 39 -15.05 24.31 -64.76
C ILE A 39 -13.59 24.11 -64.29
N PRO A 40 -12.58 24.44 -65.11
CA PRO A 40 -11.18 24.41 -64.67
C PRO A 40 -10.99 25.21 -63.37
N GLY A 41 -10.34 24.64 -62.36
CA GLY A 41 -10.10 25.30 -61.06
C GLY A 41 -11.17 25.04 -60.00
N GLN A 42 -12.35 24.52 -60.36
CA GLN A 42 -13.46 24.31 -59.43
C GLN A 42 -13.15 23.24 -58.38
N LEU A 43 -12.47 22.15 -58.78
CA LEU A 43 -12.13 21.05 -57.88
C LEU A 43 -11.00 21.45 -56.92
N GLU A 44 -10.05 22.25 -57.39
CA GLU A 44 -8.95 22.80 -56.61
C GLU A 44 -9.48 23.73 -55.50
N VAL A 45 -10.43 24.61 -55.83
CA VAL A 45 -11.07 25.51 -54.86
C VAL A 45 -11.87 24.73 -53.81
N LEU A 46 -12.63 23.71 -54.24
CA LEU A 46 -13.38 22.86 -53.32
C LEU A 46 -12.45 22.06 -52.41
N HIS A 47 -11.39 21.47 -52.96
CA HIS A 47 -10.38 20.74 -52.21
C HIS A 47 -9.70 21.62 -51.16
N ASN A 48 -9.28 22.83 -51.53
CA ASN A 48 -8.64 23.76 -50.61
C ASN A 48 -9.60 24.22 -49.50
N SER A 49 -10.90 24.33 -49.78
CA SER A 49 -11.92 24.65 -48.79
C SER A 49 -12.13 23.50 -47.79
N ILE A 50 -12.16 22.26 -48.27
CA ILE A 50 -12.23 21.05 -47.44
C ILE A 50 -10.98 20.92 -46.56
N LEU A 51 -9.79 21.13 -47.13
CA LEU A 51 -8.53 21.11 -46.39
C LEU A 51 -8.49 22.20 -45.32
N SER A 52 -8.87 23.43 -45.67
CA SER A 52 -8.88 24.54 -44.71
C SER A 52 -9.85 24.29 -43.56
N PHE A 53 -10.98 23.62 -43.81
CA PHE A 53 -11.94 23.25 -42.78
C PHE A 53 -11.42 22.11 -41.88
N THR A 54 -10.88 21.04 -42.49
CA THR A 54 -10.40 19.85 -41.76
C THR A 54 -9.10 20.09 -41.01
N GLN A 55 -8.18 20.89 -41.56
CA GLN A 55 -6.85 21.14 -40.99
C GLN A 55 -6.77 22.40 -40.12
N GLY A 56 -7.75 23.30 -40.20
CA GLY A 56 -7.71 24.59 -39.53
C GLY A 56 -8.11 24.54 -38.05
N ALA A 57 -9.42 24.46 -37.76
CA ALA A 57 -9.93 24.67 -36.40
C ALA A 57 -10.14 23.36 -35.61
N PHE A 58 -10.48 22.26 -36.28
CA PHE A 58 -10.85 21.01 -35.62
C PHE A 58 -9.66 20.21 -35.10
N LEU A 59 -8.52 20.28 -35.79
CA LEU A 59 -7.31 19.57 -35.41
C LEU A 59 -6.69 20.12 -34.11
N ASP A 60 -6.66 21.44 -33.95
CA ASP A 60 -6.17 22.08 -32.73
C ASP A 60 -7.07 21.79 -31.53
N GLU A 61 -8.39 21.78 -31.74
CA GLU A 61 -9.36 21.49 -30.67
C GLU A 61 -9.26 20.01 -30.25
N GLU A 62 -9.17 19.07 -31.19
CA GLU A 62 -9.03 17.64 -30.90
C GLU A 62 -7.69 17.31 -30.22
N ASN A 63 -6.58 17.89 -30.69
CA ASN A 63 -5.28 17.77 -30.03
C ASN A 63 -5.31 18.33 -28.60
N SER A 64 -5.97 19.47 -28.38
CA SER A 64 -6.08 20.07 -27.03
C SER A 64 -6.88 19.20 -26.06
N ILE A 65 -7.93 18.53 -26.53
CA ILE A 65 -8.74 17.61 -25.73
C ILE A 65 -7.90 16.38 -25.37
N GLN A 66 -7.15 15.85 -26.33
CA GLN A 66 -6.32 14.67 -26.14
C GLN A 66 -5.13 14.94 -25.19
N ASP A 67 -4.48 16.08 -25.34
CA ASP A 67 -3.42 16.53 -24.41
C ASP A 67 -3.97 16.72 -22.99
N ARG A 68 -5.17 17.30 -22.85
CA ARG A 68 -5.80 17.45 -21.55
C ARG A 68 -6.13 16.09 -20.92
N ALA A 69 -6.60 15.13 -21.70
CA ALA A 69 -6.87 13.77 -21.24
C ALA A 69 -5.58 13.06 -20.80
N ASN A 70 -4.49 13.21 -21.56
CA ASN A 70 -3.19 12.62 -21.21
C ASN A 70 -2.63 13.21 -19.92
N ARG A 71 -2.66 14.54 -19.76
CA ARG A 71 -2.23 15.20 -18.52
C ARG A 71 -3.04 14.77 -17.30
N LEU A 72 -4.34 14.56 -17.46
CA LEU A 72 -5.19 14.07 -16.37
C LEU A 72 -4.79 12.65 -15.94
N LYS A 73 -4.50 11.76 -16.90
CA LYS A 73 -3.99 10.41 -16.61
C LYS A 73 -2.65 10.44 -15.91
N GLU A 74 -1.70 11.24 -16.41
CA GLU A 74 -0.39 11.39 -15.76
C GLU A 74 -0.50 11.90 -14.32
N LEU A 75 -1.41 12.83 -14.05
CA LEU A 75 -1.67 13.33 -12.69
C LEU A 75 -2.30 12.27 -11.78
N GLU A 76 -3.17 11.39 -12.31
CA GLU A 76 -3.71 10.26 -11.54
C GLU A 76 -2.63 9.23 -11.23
N GLU A 77 -1.80 8.86 -12.21
CA GLU A 77 -0.69 7.93 -12.04
C GLU A 77 0.33 8.44 -11.02
N GLN A 78 0.69 9.74 -11.07
CA GLN A 78 1.57 10.37 -10.08
C GLN A 78 0.97 10.29 -8.67
N LYS A 79 -0.32 10.61 -8.51
CA LYS A 79 -0.99 10.51 -7.20
C LYS A 79 -1.04 9.08 -6.68
N GLU A 80 -1.20 8.10 -7.56
CA GLU A 80 -1.19 6.69 -7.17
C GLU A 80 0.20 6.24 -6.72
N GLN A 81 1.25 6.65 -7.43
CA GLN A 81 2.64 6.40 -7.04
C GLN A 81 2.97 7.03 -5.68
N GLU A 82 2.64 8.31 -5.47
CA GLU A 82 2.85 9.00 -4.19
C GLU A 82 2.15 8.28 -3.02
N ARG A 83 0.92 7.79 -3.24
CA ARG A 83 0.19 7.02 -2.22
C ARG A 83 0.85 5.68 -1.94
N ALA A 84 1.30 4.98 -2.97
CA ALA A 84 1.98 3.69 -2.81
C ALA A 84 3.30 3.85 -2.04
N GLU A 85 4.08 4.89 -2.35
CA GLU A 85 5.32 5.20 -1.63
C GLU A 85 5.05 5.58 -0.17
N ALA A 86 4.05 6.41 0.10
CA ALA A 86 3.68 6.77 1.47
C ALA A 86 3.26 5.55 2.30
N GLN A 87 2.47 4.64 1.71
CA GLN A 87 2.06 3.39 2.36
C GLN A 87 3.26 2.47 2.62
N ALA A 88 4.20 2.36 1.67
CA ALA A 88 5.40 1.56 1.84
C ALA A 88 6.27 2.09 2.98
N GLN A 89 6.50 3.40 3.03
CA GLN A 89 7.25 4.04 4.11
C GLN A 89 6.57 3.87 5.47
N GLU A 90 5.24 3.99 5.54
CA GLU A 90 4.51 3.78 6.79
C GLU A 90 4.59 2.33 7.26
N ALA A 91 4.49 1.36 6.33
CA ALA A 91 4.62 -0.06 6.64
C ALA A 91 6.03 -0.39 7.16
N GLU A 92 7.08 0.20 6.58
CA GLU A 92 8.46 0.05 7.05
C GLU A 92 8.64 0.61 8.46
N ARG A 93 8.17 1.85 8.71
CA ARG A 93 8.20 2.45 10.05
C ARG A 93 7.47 1.62 11.09
N LYS A 94 6.31 1.05 10.75
CA LYS A 94 5.56 0.15 11.64
C LYS A 94 6.34 -1.14 11.95
N ARG A 95 7.00 -1.72 10.95
CA ARG A 95 7.84 -2.91 11.15
C ARG A 95 9.03 -2.63 12.05
N GLU A 96 9.69 -1.49 11.86
CA GLU A 96 10.81 -1.07 12.73
C GLU A 96 10.34 -0.81 14.17
N ALA A 97 9.25 -0.06 14.34
CA ALA A 97 8.66 0.18 15.65
C ALA A 97 8.27 -1.12 16.37
N ALA A 98 7.70 -2.08 15.65
CA ALA A 98 7.35 -3.39 16.20
C ALA A 98 8.59 -4.20 16.63
N LYS A 99 9.68 -4.14 15.87
CA LYS A 99 10.96 -4.79 16.25
C LYS A 99 11.53 -4.18 17.53
N VAL A 100 11.51 -2.85 17.64
CA VAL A 100 11.99 -2.14 18.84
C VAL A 100 11.12 -2.47 20.04
N ALA A 101 9.79 -2.44 19.90
CA ALA A 101 8.86 -2.79 20.96
C ALA A 101 9.10 -4.22 21.47
N LYS A 102 9.23 -5.19 20.56
CA LYS A 102 9.52 -6.58 20.91
C LYS A 102 10.86 -6.72 21.65
N ALA A 103 11.91 -6.05 21.18
CA ALA A 103 13.21 -6.08 21.85
C ALA A 103 13.15 -5.48 23.28
N ILE A 104 12.30 -4.47 23.51
CA ILE A 104 12.07 -3.93 24.85
C ILE A 104 11.32 -4.92 25.73
N GLU A 105 10.24 -5.54 25.21
CA GLU A 105 9.47 -6.56 25.93
C GLU A 105 10.32 -7.76 26.32
N ASP A 106 11.11 -8.30 25.38
CA ASP A 106 12.01 -9.42 25.62
C ASP A 106 13.01 -9.08 26.74
N ARG A 107 13.59 -7.87 26.71
CA ARG A 107 14.53 -7.42 27.74
C ARG A 107 13.89 -7.19 29.10
N ILE A 108 12.64 -6.73 29.15
CA ILE A 108 11.88 -6.64 30.40
C ILE A 108 11.66 -8.03 30.98
N ALA A 109 11.24 -8.98 30.14
CA ALA A 109 11.00 -10.37 30.56
C ALA A 109 12.28 -11.04 31.09
N GLU A 110 13.42 -10.82 30.45
CA GLU A 110 14.73 -11.29 30.94
C GLU A 110 15.04 -10.73 32.34
N VAL A 111 14.93 -9.41 32.52
CA VAL A 111 15.19 -8.77 33.81
C VAL A 111 14.23 -9.25 34.91
N GLU A 112 12.97 -9.49 34.57
CA GLU A 112 12.00 -10.05 35.52
C GLU A 112 12.34 -11.50 35.89
N ALA A 113 12.72 -12.32 34.92
CA ALA A 113 13.14 -13.70 35.16
C ALA A 113 14.38 -13.76 36.07
N GLU A 114 15.37 -12.90 35.83
CA GLU A 114 16.57 -12.77 36.68
C GLU A 114 16.20 -12.36 38.11
N LYS A 115 15.32 -11.37 38.28
CA LYS A 115 14.84 -10.95 39.61
C LYS A 115 14.11 -12.08 40.34
N GLN A 116 13.28 -12.85 39.65
CA GLN A 116 12.57 -13.98 40.24
C GLN A 116 13.54 -15.11 40.63
N ALA A 117 14.53 -15.41 39.79
CA ALA A 117 15.57 -16.38 40.11
C ALA A 117 16.37 -15.96 41.35
N ALA A 118 16.78 -14.69 41.43
CA ALA A 118 17.50 -14.16 42.60
C ALA A 118 16.65 -14.23 43.88
N ARG A 119 15.35 -13.90 43.81
CA ARG A 119 14.43 -14.02 44.96
C ARG A 119 14.29 -15.46 45.44
N LYS A 120 14.15 -16.42 44.51
CA LYS A 120 14.07 -17.85 44.85
C LYS A 120 15.33 -18.32 45.54
N GLN A 121 16.51 -17.94 45.07
CA GLN A 121 17.77 -18.31 45.73
C GLN A 121 17.84 -17.81 47.17
N VAL A 122 17.44 -16.56 47.42
CA VAL A 122 17.40 -16.01 48.78
C VAL A 122 16.38 -16.76 49.64
N GLU A 123 15.20 -17.06 49.10
CA GLU A 123 14.15 -17.81 49.80
C GLU A 123 14.59 -19.24 50.14
N ASP A 124 15.25 -19.93 49.20
CA ASP A 124 15.73 -21.30 49.38
C ASP A 124 16.83 -21.37 50.44
N VAL A 125 17.77 -20.41 50.45
CA VAL A 125 18.78 -20.29 51.51
C VAL A 125 18.11 -20.05 52.87
N TRP A 126 17.17 -19.12 52.94
CA TRP A 126 16.46 -18.82 54.19
C TRP A 126 15.66 -20.02 54.69
N LYS A 127 14.98 -20.77 53.82
CA LYS A 127 14.27 -22.01 54.17
C LYS A 127 15.23 -23.09 54.67
N ALA A 128 16.41 -23.24 54.05
CA ALA A 128 17.42 -24.19 54.49
C ALA A 128 17.95 -23.84 55.89
N GLU A 129 18.22 -22.56 56.16
CA GLU A 129 18.63 -22.09 57.48
C GLU A 129 17.55 -22.33 58.54
N GLN A 130 16.29 -22.05 58.23
CA GLN A 130 15.17 -22.32 59.13
C GLN A 130 15.02 -23.82 59.42
N ALA A 131 15.19 -24.68 58.41
CA ALA A 131 15.13 -26.13 58.60
C ALA A 131 16.23 -26.62 59.56
N LEU A 132 17.47 -26.12 59.39
CA LEU A 132 18.58 -26.44 60.31
C LEU A 132 18.31 -25.95 61.73
N HIS A 133 17.80 -24.72 61.87
CA HIS A 133 17.44 -24.17 63.17
C HIS A 133 16.35 -25.01 63.85
N MET A 134 15.33 -25.41 63.10
CA MET A 134 14.24 -26.26 63.59
C MET A 134 14.76 -27.61 64.09
N VAL A 135 15.66 -28.26 63.34
CA VAL A 135 16.30 -29.52 63.76
C VAL A 135 17.03 -29.35 65.10
N LYS A 136 17.76 -28.23 65.27
CA LYS A 136 18.46 -27.92 66.53
C LYS A 136 17.49 -27.73 67.71
N LEU A 137 16.40 -26.99 67.51
CA LEU A 137 15.37 -26.79 68.54
C LEU A 137 14.72 -28.11 68.95
N ILE A 138 14.38 -28.95 67.97
CA ILE A 138 13.79 -30.27 68.22
C ILE A 138 14.74 -31.15 69.04
N ARG A 139 16.03 -31.15 68.71
CA ARG A 139 17.06 -31.88 69.47
C ARG A 139 17.13 -31.39 70.92
N LEU A 140 17.22 -30.08 71.14
CA LEU A 140 17.27 -29.50 72.49
C LEU A 140 16.00 -29.81 73.30
N ALA A 141 14.83 -29.74 72.67
CA ALA A 141 13.56 -30.09 73.30
C ALA A 141 13.52 -31.58 73.69
N GLY A 142 14.02 -32.47 72.83
CA GLY A 142 14.14 -33.90 73.12
C GLY A 142 15.09 -34.19 74.28
N GLU A 143 16.28 -33.59 74.29
CA GLU A 143 17.26 -33.72 75.39
C GLU A 143 16.69 -33.18 76.71
N LYS A 144 15.96 -32.07 76.68
CA LYS A 144 15.30 -31.50 77.86
C LYS A 144 14.20 -32.43 78.41
N ALA A 145 13.33 -32.96 77.54
CA ALA A 145 12.29 -33.91 77.94
C ALA A 145 12.89 -35.15 78.63
N GLU A 146 13.99 -35.68 78.09
CA GLU A 146 14.72 -36.80 78.70
C GLU A 146 15.26 -36.46 80.10
N ARG A 147 15.83 -35.26 80.30
CA ARG A 147 16.28 -34.79 81.63
C ARG A 147 15.15 -34.66 82.64
N GLU A 148 13.96 -34.29 82.19
CA GLU A 148 12.76 -34.15 83.02
C GLU A 148 12.04 -35.49 83.25
N GLY A 149 12.57 -36.61 82.73
CA GLY A 149 11.98 -37.94 82.87
C GLY A 149 10.73 -38.17 82.00
N LEU A 150 10.46 -37.28 81.06
CA LEU A 150 9.32 -37.34 80.14
C LEU A 150 9.71 -38.10 78.86
N LYS A 151 8.79 -38.92 78.33
CA LYS A 151 9.00 -39.59 77.03
C LYS A 151 9.05 -38.54 75.92
N SER A 152 10.21 -38.37 75.29
CA SER A 152 10.38 -37.47 74.14
C SER A 152 9.54 -37.95 72.94
N ILE A 153 8.60 -37.11 72.48
CA ILE A 153 7.77 -37.36 71.29
C ILE A 153 8.51 -37.11 69.97
N HIS A 154 9.76 -36.61 70.04
CA HIS A 154 10.52 -36.16 68.87
C HIS A 154 11.71 -37.08 68.51
N ARG A 155 11.97 -38.13 69.30
CA ARG A 155 13.04 -39.10 69.03
C ARG A 155 12.79 -39.82 67.69
N GLY A 156 13.70 -39.67 66.72
CA GLY A 156 13.70 -40.43 65.46
C GLY A 156 12.93 -39.85 64.27
N ARG A 157 12.18 -38.73 64.40
CA ARG A 157 11.35 -38.20 63.30
C ARG A 157 12.10 -37.49 62.17
N TYR A 158 13.37 -37.10 62.35
CA TYR A 158 14.11 -36.28 61.38
C TYR A 158 15.55 -36.77 61.10
N ILE A 159 15.81 -38.09 61.16
CA ILE A 159 17.12 -38.67 60.77
C ILE A 159 17.25 -38.81 59.23
N GLY A 160 16.17 -38.60 58.47
CA GLY A 160 16.14 -38.80 57.01
C GLY A 160 16.21 -37.51 56.18
N GLY A 161 17.31 -36.77 56.27
CA GLY A 161 17.52 -35.55 55.48
C GLY A 161 18.98 -35.35 55.07
N SER A 162 19.55 -36.35 54.38
CA SER A 162 20.82 -36.19 53.67
C SER A 162 20.69 -36.90 52.32
N ALA A 163 20.52 -36.10 51.26
CA ALA A 163 20.86 -36.37 49.87
C ALA A 163 20.90 -35.02 49.15
#